data_AF-A0A2E0A6I3-F1
#
_entry.id   AF-A0A2E0A6I3-F1
#
_cell.length_a   1.000
_cell.length_b   1.000
_cell.length_c   1.000
_cell.angle_alpha   90.00
_cell.angle_beta   90.00
_cell.angle_gamma   90.00
#
_symmetry.space_group_name_H-M   'P 1'
#
loop_
_entity.id
_entity.type
_entity.pdbx_description
1 polymer ?
#
loop_
_entity_poly.entity_id
_entity_poly.type
_entity_poly.pdbx_seq_one_letter_code
_entity_poly.pdbx_strand_id
1 'polypeptide(L)'
;MIPISLERMLELLRDGLYSGCVALVVEAENRHQVIALLEKLGNERCDRVQIMTLDSETAIDLPLESIDGDLLLIDGLSKIGPHSQEAYALRTFLDVRRNTAGKTIIILDPDGYRSHFSDSDAPFYLFCDFVFESDLS
;
A
#
# COMPACT_ATOMS: atom_id res chain seq x y z
N MET A 1 -20.11 -11.20 9.38
CA MET A 1 -18.94 -10.44 8.91
C MET A 1 -18.60 -11.06 7.57
N ILE A 2 -18.70 -10.31 6.48
CA ILE A 2 -18.51 -10.85 5.13
C ILE A 2 -17.02 -10.73 4.81
N PRO A 3 -16.30 -11.84 4.61
CA PRO A 3 -14.92 -11.76 4.20
C PRO A 3 -14.82 -11.14 2.80
N ILE A 4 -13.91 -10.19 2.64
CA ILE A 4 -13.69 -9.45 1.41
C ILE A 4 -12.48 -10.05 0.72
N SER A 5 -12.61 -10.83 -0.35
CA SER A 5 -11.41 -11.34 -1.05
C SER A 5 -10.49 -10.21 -1.55
N LEU A 6 -9.21 -10.51 -1.81
CA LEU A 6 -8.27 -9.55 -2.42
C LEU A 6 -8.81 -8.94 -3.74
N GLU A 7 -9.51 -9.76 -4.53
CA GLU A 7 -10.22 -9.30 -5.72
C GLU A 7 -11.29 -8.26 -5.39
N ARG A 8 -12.05 -8.48 -4.32
CA ARG A 8 -13.08 -7.56 -3.89
C ARG A 8 -12.48 -6.26 -3.37
N MET A 9 -11.33 -6.29 -2.70
CA MET A 9 -10.63 -5.07 -2.29
C MET A 9 -10.23 -4.20 -3.50
N LEU A 10 -9.69 -4.83 -4.55
CA LEU A 10 -9.36 -4.14 -5.79
C LEU A 10 -10.59 -3.52 -6.45
N GLU A 11 -11.73 -4.22 -6.46
CA GLU A 11 -13.00 -3.67 -6.94
C GLU A 11 -13.45 -2.46 -6.13
N LEU A 12 -13.40 -2.55 -4.81
CA LEU A 12 -13.80 -1.46 -3.92
C LEU A 12 -12.89 -0.23 -4.10
N LEU A 13 -11.59 -0.42 -4.32
CA LEU A 13 -10.66 0.67 -4.67
C LEU A 13 -10.97 1.27 -6.03
N ARG A 14 -11.23 0.44 -7.05
CA ARG A 14 -11.55 0.89 -8.41
C ARG A 14 -12.87 1.66 -8.46
N ASP A 15 -13.88 1.18 -7.74
CA ASP A 15 -15.22 1.77 -7.70
C ASP A 15 -15.27 3.02 -6.80
N GLY A 16 -14.14 3.42 -6.18
CA GLY A 16 -14.02 4.61 -5.34
C GLY A 16 -14.66 4.48 -3.96
N LEU A 17 -14.94 3.25 -3.52
CA LEU A 17 -15.52 2.96 -2.20
C LEU A 17 -14.46 2.93 -1.10
N TYR A 18 -13.23 2.57 -1.44
CA TYR A 18 -12.06 2.88 -0.61
C TYR A 18 -11.48 4.23 -1.01
N SER A 19 -10.89 4.91 -0.03
CA SER A 19 -10.43 6.28 -0.19
C SER A 19 -9.25 6.47 -1.15
N GLY A 20 -8.77 5.41 -1.81
CA GLY A 20 -7.68 5.45 -2.79
C GLY A 20 -6.33 4.97 -2.24
N CYS A 21 -6.20 4.77 -0.93
CA CYS A 21 -5.00 4.18 -0.32
C CYS A 21 -5.38 3.21 0.80
N VAL A 22 -5.02 1.94 0.64
CA VAL A 22 -5.28 0.86 1.61
C VAL A 22 -3.97 0.18 1.99
N ALA A 23 -3.80 -0.06 3.28
CA ALA A 23 -2.74 -0.88 3.83
C ALA A 23 -3.25 -2.30 4.06
N LEU A 24 -2.67 -3.25 3.35
CA LEU A 24 -2.96 -4.67 3.46
C LEU A 24 -1.87 -5.33 4.31
N VAL A 25 -2.25 -5.75 5.51
CA VAL A 25 -1.35 -6.46 6.43
C VAL A 25 -1.35 -7.95 6.09
N VAL A 26 -0.20 -8.45 5.63
CA VAL A 26 -0.01 -9.82 5.14
C VAL A 26 1.04 -10.51 5.99
N GLU A 27 0.83 -11.79 6.30
CA GLU A 27 1.87 -12.59 6.93
C GLU A 27 3.11 -12.69 6.02
N ALA A 28 4.30 -12.61 6.62
CA ALA A 28 5.55 -12.50 5.85
C ALA A 28 5.76 -13.67 4.86
N GLU A 29 5.27 -14.86 5.20
CA GLU A 29 5.31 -16.07 4.36
C GLU A 29 4.42 -15.98 3.10
N ASN A 30 3.32 -15.24 3.15
CA ASN A 30 2.36 -15.12 2.05
C ASN A 30 2.62 -13.90 1.16
N ARG A 31 3.43 -12.94 1.63
CA ARG A 31 3.67 -11.65 0.99
C ARG A 31 3.96 -11.71 -0.51
N HIS A 32 4.89 -12.58 -0.94
CA HIS A 32 5.23 -12.73 -2.36
C HIS A 32 4.06 -13.24 -3.20
N GLN A 33 3.25 -14.15 -2.64
CA GLN A 33 2.08 -14.71 -3.33
C GLN A 33 0.97 -13.66 -3.46
N VAL A 34 0.75 -12.88 -2.39
CA VAL A 34 -0.23 -11.78 -2.40
C VAL A 34 0.17 -10.70 -3.41
N ILE A 35 1.43 -10.28 -3.45
CA ILE A 35 1.92 -9.30 -4.43
C ILE A 35 1.70 -9.81 -5.84
N ALA A 36 2.11 -11.05 -6.15
CA ALA A 36 1.92 -11.64 -7.48
C ALA A 36 0.44 -11.72 -7.89
N LEU A 37 -0.45 -12.04 -6.95
CA LEU A 37 -1.88 -12.09 -7.20
C LEU A 37 -2.46 -10.68 -7.44
N LEU A 38 -2.11 -9.70 -6.61
CA LEU A 38 -2.55 -8.31 -6.78
C LEU A 38 -2.03 -7.70 -8.08
N GLU A 39 -0.80 -8.01 -8.47
CA GLU A 39 -0.22 -7.57 -9.74
C GLU A 39 -1.00 -8.17 -10.91
N LYS A 40 -1.26 -9.48 -10.89
CA LYS A 40 -2.06 -10.15 -11.92
C LYS A 40 -3.46 -9.53 -12.04
N LEU A 41 -4.18 -9.43 -10.93
CA LEU A 41 -5.54 -8.88 -10.89
C LEU A 41 -5.58 -7.40 -11.27
N GLY A 42 -4.56 -6.64 -10.86
CA GLY A 42 -4.40 -5.24 -11.24
C GLY A 42 -4.24 -5.09 -12.74
N ASN A 43 -3.39 -5.89 -13.38
CA ASN A 43 -3.16 -5.85 -14.83
C ASN A 43 -4.39 -6.26 -15.65
N GLU A 44 -5.31 -7.03 -15.06
CA GLU A 44 -6.60 -7.37 -15.69
C GLU A 44 -7.63 -6.23 -15.59
N ARG A 45 -7.47 -5.29 -14.64
CA ARG A 45 -8.54 -4.36 -14.23
C ARG A 45 -8.15 -2.87 -14.23
N CYS A 46 -6.86 -2.57 -14.36
CA CYS A 46 -6.29 -1.22 -14.36
C CYS A 46 -5.43 -1.05 -15.61
N ASP A 47 -5.38 0.16 -16.19
CA ASP A 47 -4.60 0.40 -17.40
C ASP A 47 -3.09 0.38 -17.10
N ARG A 48 -2.71 0.82 -15.90
CA ARG A 48 -1.30 0.84 -15.46
C ARG A 48 -1.14 0.40 -14.01
N VAL A 49 -0.47 -0.74 -13.81
CA VAL A 49 0.00 -1.20 -12.51
C VAL A 49 1.49 -0.92 -12.37
N GLN A 50 1.91 -0.39 -11.23
CA GLN A 50 3.30 -0.23 -10.88
C GLN A 50 3.58 -0.84 -9.51
N ILE A 51 4.77 -1.42 -9.37
CA ILE A 51 5.26 -1.96 -8.10
C ILE A 51 6.45 -1.11 -7.66
N MET A 52 6.39 -0.60 -6.43
CA MET A 52 7.47 0.08 -5.75
C MET A 52 7.93 -0.77 -4.58
N THR A 53 9.17 -1.26 -4.66
CA THR A 53 9.82 -1.95 -3.55
C THR A 53 10.69 -0.96 -2.80
N LEU A 54 10.39 -0.77 -1.52
CA LEU A 54 11.17 0.03 -0.60
C LEU A 54 12.29 -0.83 -0.03
N ASP A 55 13.53 -0.39 -0.21
CA ASP A 55 14.69 -0.97 0.44
C ASP A 55 15.43 0.11 1.25
N SER A 56 16.27 -0.33 2.19
CA SER A 56 16.99 0.57 3.11
C SER A 56 18.17 1.30 2.46
N GLU A 57 18.61 0.90 1.26
CA GLU A 57 19.80 1.43 0.58
C GLU A 57 19.46 2.43 -0.53
N THR A 58 18.25 2.37 -1.12
CA THR A 58 17.75 3.21 -2.22
C THR A 58 16.77 4.29 -1.76
N ALA A 59 16.47 4.33 -0.46
CA ALA A 59 15.43 5.19 0.12
C ALA A 59 15.62 6.70 -0.15
N ILE A 60 16.87 7.15 -0.38
CA ILE A 60 17.23 8.56 -0.54
C ILE A 60 16.55 9.22 -1.75
N ASP A 61 16.22 8.47 -2.80
CA ASP A 61 15.60 8.98 -4.03
C ASP A 61 14.35 8.14 -4.39
N LEU A 62 13.29 8.19 -3.56
CA LEU A 62 12.00 7.62 -3.95
C LEU A 62 11.55 8.28 -5.27
N PRO A 63 11.40 7.54 -6.38
CA PRO A 63 11.11 8.12 -7.69
C PRO A 63 9.61 8.43 -7.83
N LEU A 64 9.03 9.12 -6.84
CA LEU A 64 7.59 9.37 -6.72
C LEU A 64 7.04 10.15 -7.92
N GLU A 65 7.84 11.05 -8.49
CA GLU A 65 7.49 11.82 -9.70
C GLU A 65 7.36 10.96 -10.95
N SER A 66 7.97 9.76 -10.97
CA SER A 66 7.87 8.82 -12.09
C SER A 66 6.63 7.92 -12.02
N ILE A 67 5.86 8.02 -10.93
CA ILE A 67 4.65 7.20 -10.72
C ILE A 67 3.46 7.83 -11.44
N ASP A 68 3.09 7.22 -12.57
CA ASP A 68 1.94 7.58 -13.41
C ASP A 68 1.00 6.37 -13.63
N GLY A 69 0.99 5.44 -12.66
CA GLY A 69 0.12 4.26 -12.67
C GLY A 69 -1.26 4.53 -12.07
N ASP A 70 -2.29 3.78 -12.49
CA ASP A 70 -3.61 3.79 -11.85
C ASP A 70 -3.61 3.07 -10.51
N LEU A 71 -2.88 1.96 -10.44
CA LEU A 71 -2.66 1.16 -9.24
C LEU A 71 -1.17 1.14 -8.91
N LEU A 72 -0.84 1.55 -7.70
CA LEU A 72 0.50 1.44 -7.14
C LEU A 72 0.48 0.37 -6.05
N LEU A 73 1.33 -0.64 -6.18
CA LEU A 73 1.60 -1.61 -5.14
C LEU A 73 2.91 -1.20 -4.46
N ILE A 74 2.87 -0.98 -3.16
CA ILE A 74 4.06 -0.60 -2.39
C ILE A 74 4.42 -1.75 -1.46
N ASP A 75 5.66 -2.16 -1.52
CA ASP A 75 6.21 -3.25 -0.73
C ASP A 75 7.41 -2.77 0.08
N GLY A 76 7.63 -3.31 1.28
CA GLY A 76 8.87 -3.06 2.04
C GLY A 76 8.83 -1.88 3.01
N LEU A 77 7.65 -1.39 3.39
CA LEU A 77 7.51 -0.29 4.36
C LEU A 77 8.22 -0.58 5.70
N SER A 78 8.32 -1.85 6.11
CA SER A 78 9.05 -2.27 7.31
C SER A 78 10.56 -1.99 7.25
N LYS A 79 11.11 -1.66 6.07
CA LYS A 79 12.53 -1.31 5.87
C LYS A 79 12.84 0.18 6.04
N ILE A 80 11.83 1.03 6.09
CA ILE A 80 12.00 2.46 6.34
C ILE A 80 11.54 2.81 7.76
N GLY A 81 12.22 3.76 8.39
CA GLY A 81 11.86 4.24 9.74
C GLY A 81 10.62 5.14 9.69
N PRO A 82 9.71 5.08 10.68
CA PRO A 82 8.48 5.89 10.68
C PRO A 82 8.73 7.40 10.76
N HIS A 83 9.89 7.84 11.24
CA HIS A 83 10.30 9.24 11.28
C HIS A 83 11.35 9.61 10.22
N SER A 84 11.61 8.73 9.26
CA SER A 84 12.58 9.01 8.21
C SER A 84 12.01 10.03 7.20
N GLN A 85 12.88 10.77 6.51
CA GLN A 85 12.45 11.74 5.49
C GLN A 85 11.64 11.06 4.39
N GLU A 86 12.00 9.83 4.06
CA GLU A 86 11.37 8.96 3.07
C GLU A 86 9.95 8.59 3.49
N ALA A 87 9.73 8.25 4.76
CA ALA A 87 8.39 7.97 5.27
C ALA A 87 7.50 9.23 5.18
N TYR A 88 8.02 10.42 5.49
CA TYR A 88 7.27 11.67 5.34
C TYR A 88 6.97 12.01 3.87
N ALA A 89 7.94 11.84 2.99
CA ALA A 89 7.76 12.05 1.55
C ALA A 89 6.70 11.09 0.99
N LEU A 90 6.77 9.81 1.38
CA LEU A 90 5.80 8.80 0.99
C LEU A 90 4.39 9.13 1.48
N ARG A 91 4.21 9.49 2.76
CA ARG A 91 2.89 9.91 3.29
C ARG A 91 2.30 11.07 2.51
N THR A 92 3.11 12.09 2.24
CA THR A 92 2.68 13.28 1.48
C THR A 92 2.25 12.90 0.06
N PHE A 93 3.05 12.08 -0.62
CA PHE A 93 2.72 11.59 -1.96
C PHE A 93 1.44 10.76 -1.96
N LEU A 94 1.26 9.87 -0.98
CA LEU A 94 0.07 9.03 -0.87
C LEU A 94 -1.18 9.85 -0.59
N ASP A 95 -1.10 10.87 0.25
CA ASP A 95 -2.23 11.78 0.51
C ASP A 95 -2.64 12.55 -0.76
N VAL A 96 -1.67 13.05 -1.54
CA VAL A 96 -1.97 13.68 -2.84
C VAL A 96 -2.60 12.69 -3.80
N ARG A 97 -2.03 11.48 -3.92
CA ARG A 97 -2.49 10.43 -4.84
C ARG A 97 -3.92 9.98 -4.51
N ARG A 98 -4.20 9.80 -3.22
CA ARG A 98 -5.52 9.47 -2.64
C ARG A 98 -6.60 10.47 -3.08
N ASN A 99 -6.26 11.76 -3.15
CA ASN A 99 -7.20 12.84 -3.46
C ASN A 99 -7.28 13.22 -4.95
N THR A 100 -6.49 12.60 -5.84
CA THR A 100 -6.39 13.04 -7.25
C THR A 100 -6.89 12.02 -8.27
N ALA A 101 -6.72 10.71 -8.05
CA ALA A 101 -7.33 9.57 -8.78
C ALA A 101 -6.53 8.26 -8.61
N GLY A 102 -5.32 8.32 -8.03
CA GLY A 102 -4.45 7.16 -7.92
C GLY A 102 -4.90 6.22 -6.82
N LYS A 103 -4.84 4.92 -7.11
CA LYS A 103 -5.11 3.84 -6.16
C LYS A 103 -3.77 3.30 -5.67
N THR A 104 -3.70 3.02 -4.39
CA THR A 104 -2.51 2.43 -3.77
C THR A 104 -2.90 1.30 -2.83
N ILE A 105 -2.20 0.17 -2.95
CA ILE A 105 -2.18 -0.85 -1.92
C ILE A 105 -0.77 -0.90 -1.35
N ILE A 106 -0.64 -0.65 -0.06
CA ILE A 106 0.60 -0.85 0.69
C ILE A 106 0.55 -2.28 1.23
N ILE A 107 1.47 -3.13 0.79
CA ILE A 107 1.65 -4.48 1.32
C ILE A 107 2.69 -4.41 2.43
N LEU A 108 2.31 -4.84 3.63
CA LEU A 108 3.19 -4.79 4.79
C LEU A 108 3.01 -6.01 5.69
N ASP A 109 4.10 -6.37 6.37
CA ASP A 109 4.09 -7.37 7.42
C ASP A 109 3.59 -6.77 8.77
N PRO A 110 3.27 -7.62 9.77
CA PRO A 110 2.84 -7.14 11.09
C PRO A 110 3.84 -6.20 11.78
N ASP A 111 5.15 -6.32 11.50
CA ASP A 111 6.18 -5.44 12.06
C ASP A 111 6.12 -4.05 11.44
N GLY A 112 5.98 -3.96 10.12
CA GLY A 112 5.71 -2.71 9.41
C GLY A 112 4.42 -2.05 9.91
N TYR A 113 3.38 -2.84 10.21
CA TYR A 113 2.11 -2.31 10.71
C TYR A 113 2.31 -1.71 12.10
N ARG A 114 2.94 -2.46 13.01
CA ARG A 114 3.27 -1.96 14.36
C ARG A 114 4.14 -0.70 14.31
N SER A 115 5.14 -0.68 13.44
CA SER A 115 6.09 0.44 13.33
C SER A 115 5.45 1.72 12.78
N HIS A 116 4.55 1.62 11.80
CA HIS A 116 4.05 2.78 11.06
C HIS A 116 2.60 3.16 11.37
N PHE A 117 1.78 2.21 11.85
CA PHE A 117 0.35 2.44 12.11
C PHE A 117 0.04 2.49 13.61
N SER A 118 0.84 1.84 14.45
CA SER A 118 0.67 1.91 15.91
C SER A 118 1.54 3.00 16.56
N ASP A 119 2.41 3.67 15.80
CA ASP A 119 3.19 4.81 16.27
C ASP A 119 2.31 6.08 16.27
N SER A 120 2.02 6.60 17.46
CA SER A 120 1.19 7.80 17.63
C SER A 120 1.84 9.08 17.13
N ASP A 121 3.17 9.13 17.09
CA ASP A 121 3.91 10.32 16.73
C ASP A 121 4.15 10.38 15.21
N ALA A 122 3.95 9.27 14.50
CA ALA A 122 4.07 9.19 13.04
C ALA A 122 3.09 8.19 12.38
N PRO A 123 1.76 8.36 12.56
CA PRO A 123 0.80 7.36 12.14
C PRO A 123 0.48 7.39 10.64
N PHE A 124 0.52 6.22 9.99
CA PHE A 124 0.01 6.04 8.62
C PHE A 124 -1.53 5.95 8.52
N TYR A 125 -2.23 5.61 9.61
CA TYR A 125 -3.71 5.45 9.58
C TYR A 125 -4.47 6.74 9.25
N LEU A 126 -3.84 7.91 9.40
CA LEU A 126 -4.43 9.19 8.98
C LEU A 126 -4.49 9.34 7.46
N PHE A 127 -3.63 8.60 6.75
CA PHE A 127 -3.45 8.69 5.29
C PHE A 127 -4.05 7.49 4.55
N CYS A 128 -4.14 6.34 5.20
CA CYS A 128 -4.63 5.11 4.59
C CYS A 128 -5.54 4.32 5.52
N ASP A 129 -6.58 3.74 4.93
CA ASP A 129 -7.39 2.70 5.56
C ASP A 129 -6.54 1.41 5.67
N PHE A 130 -6.83 0.50 6.60
CA PHE A 130 -6.09 -0.76 6.70
C PHE A 130 -7.01 -1.96 6.86
N VAL A 131 -6.50 -3.13 6.45
CA VAL A 131 -7.19 -4.42 6.57
C VAL A 131 -6.18 -5.55 6.71
N PHE A 132 -6.51 -6.58 7.49
CA PHE A 132 -5.69 -7.78 7.60
C PHE A 132 -6.07 -8.79 6.52
N GLU A 133 -5.08 -9.50 5.97
CA GLU A 133 -5.33 -10.59 5.01
C GLU A 133 -6.32 -11.62 5.57
N SER A 134 -6.28 -11.91 6.88
CA SER A 134 -7.23 -12.80 7.56
C SER A 134 -8.69 -12.33 7.53
N ASP A 135 -8.93 -11.03 7.32
CA ASP A 135 -10.28 -10.48 7.21
C ASP A 135 -10.87 -10.66 5.80
N LEU A 136 -10.04 -11.16 4.86
CA LEU A 136 -10.36 -11.30 3.45
C LEU A 136 -10.85 -12.72 3.07
N SER A 137 -10.78 -13.68 4.00
CA SER A 137 -10.98 -15.13 3.79
C SER A 137 -12.41 -15.63 3.96
#